data_AF-A0A842TIS3-F1
#
_entry.id   AF-A0A842TIS3-F1
#
_cell.length_a   1.000
_cell.length_b   1.000
_cell.length_c   1.000
_cell.angle_alpha   90.00
_cell.angle_beta   90.00
_cell.angle_gamma   90.00
#
_symmetry.space_group_name_H-M   'P 1'
#
loop_
_entity.id
_entity.type
_entity.pdbx_description
1 polymer ?
#
loop_
_entity_poly.entity_id
_entity_poly.type
_entity_poly.pdbx_seq_one_letter_code
_entity_poly.pdbx_strand_id
1 'polypeptide(L)'
;MDKDAMIENAKANNAFKDFMDKNPDAKVMVKNLDKSEVDRIIKEVPKLKGLKDADTSEGLISVKAMKTTIGIPEDSVKTVYLNPKTGEVVMEL
;
A
#
# COMPACT_ATOMS: atom_id res chain seq x y z
N MET A 1 2.27 0.29 -19.13
CA MET A 1 3.16 1.00 -18.19
C MET A 1 4.00 -0.04 -17.46
N ASP A 2 5.31 0.17 -17.38
CA ASP A 2 6.21 -0.71 -16.65
C ASP A 2 5.90 -0.69 -15.15
N LYS A 3 5.74 -1.87 -14.55
CA LYS A 3 5.35 -2.00 -13.14
C LYS A 3 6.38 -1.39 -12.20
N ASP A 4 7.65 -1.39 -12.60
CA ASP A 4 8.75 -0.79 -11.84
C ASP A 4 8.67 0.75 -11.83
N ALA A 5 8.31 1.38 -12.95
CA ALA A 5 8.15 2.84 -13.03
C ALA A 5 7.04 3.36 -12.11
N MET A 6 5.96 2.59 -11.94
CA MET A 6 4.88 2.92 -11.00
C MET A 6 5.35 2.85 -9.54
N ILE A 7 6.20 1.88 -9.21
CA ILE A 7 6.77 1.73 -7.86
C ILE A 7 7.78 2.86 -7.57
N GLU A 8 8.61 3.22 -8.55
CA GLU A 8 9.54 4.35 -8.40
C GLU A 8 8.80 5.67 -8.20
N ASN A 9 7.71 5.91 -8.93
CA ASN A 9 6.88 7.10 -8.75
C ASN A 9 6.24 7.16 -7.35
N ALA A 10 5.72 6.03 -6.86
CA ALA A 10 5.18 5.96 -5.51
C ALA A 10 6.26 6.23 -4.44
N LYS A 11 7.48 5.69 -4.60
CA LYS A 11 8.60 5.96 -3.69
C LYS A 11 9.04 7.42 -3.67
N ALA A 12 8.90 8.12 -4.79
CA ALA A 12 9.24 9.53 -4.91
C ALA A 12 8.21 10.45 -4.22
N ASN A 13 6.98 9.96 -3.97
CA ASN A 13 5.88 10.73 -3.41
C ASN A 13 6.06 11.00 -1.90
N ASN A 14 5.60 12.18 -1.46
CA ASN A 14 5.64 12.59 -0.05
C ASN A 14 4.83 11.64 0.85
N ALA A 15 3.72 11.10 0.37
CA ALA A 15 2.92 10.13 1.13
C ALA A 15 3.73 8.87 1.51
N PHE A 16 4.53 8.36 0.57
CA PHE A 16 5.40 7.22 0.83
C PHE A 16 6.51 7.58 1.82
N LYS A 17 7.14 8.74 1.64
CA LYS A 17 8.18 9.23 2.57
C LYS A 17 7.64 9.41 3.99
N ASP A 18 6.50 10.07 4.15
CA ASP A 18 5.85 10.24 5.45
C ASP A 18 5.50 8.90 6.10
N PHE A 19 5.07 7.91 5.30
CA PHE A 19 4.82 6.55 5.79
C PHE A 19 6.10 5.85 6.25
N MET A 20 7.21 5.99 5.51
CA MET A 20 8.52 5.46 5.89
C MET A 20 9.08 6.15 7.13
N ASP A 21 8.96 7.47 7.23
CA ASP A 21 9.45 8.27 8.35
C ASP A 21 8.70 7.96 9.65
N LYS A 22 7.41 7.60 9.57
CA LYS A 22 6.62 7.09 10.70
C LYS A 22 6.99 5.65 11.10
N ASN A 23 7.70 4.92 10.23
CA ASN A 23 8.06 3.51 10.40
C ASN A 23 9.55 3.25 10.07
N PRO A 24 10.51 3.96 10.70
CA PRO A 24 11.92 3.92 10.30
C PRO A 24 12.58 2.53 10.49
N ASP A 25 12.11 1.77 11.48
CA ASP A 25 12.63 0.42 11.80
C ASP A 25 11.79 -0.71 11.19
N ALA A 26 10.80 -0.38 10.34
CA ALA A 26 9.95 -1.39 9.74
C ALA A 26 10.57 -1.95 8.45
N LYS A 27 10.45 -3.26 8.27
CA LYS A 27 10.68 -3.87 6.97
C LYS A 27 9.51 -3.53 6.06
N VAL A 28 9.78 -2.83 4.97
CA VAL A 28 8.73 -2.39 4.04
C VAL A 28 8.66 -3.27 2.81
N MET A 29 7.44 -3.69 2.47
CA MET A 29 7.12 -4.43 1.25
C MET A 29 6.21 -3.58 0.37
N VAL A 30 6.64 -3.33 -0.86
CA VAL A 30 5.87 -2.58 -1.86
C VAL A 30 5.43 -3.54 -2.96
N LYS A 31 4.12 -3.61 -3.22
CA LYS A 31 3.54 -4.44 -4.28
C LYS A 31 2.58 -3.61 -5.12
N ASN A 32 2.73 -3.69 -6.44
CA ASN A 32 1.74 -3.18 -7.38
C ASN A 32 0.62 -4.22 -7.54
N LEU A 33 -0.61 -3.82 -7.24
CA LEU A 33 -1.82 -4.62 -7.36
C LEU A 33 -2.58 -4.17 -8.59
N ASP A 34 -2.85 -5.09 -9.51
CA ASP A 34 -3.75 -4.77 -10.63
C ASP A 34 -5.21 -4.68 -10.17
N LYS A 35 -6.08 -4.19 -11.04
CA LYS A 35 -7.52 -4.06 -10.75
C LYS A 35 -8.15 -5.39 -10.30
N SER A 36 -7.76 -6.51 -10.89
CA SER A 36 -8.29 -7.83 -10.55
C SER A 36 -7.87 -8.26 -9.14
N GLU A 37 -6.62 -8.00 -8.76
CA GLU A 37 -6.11 -8.23 -7.41
C GLU A 37 -6.80 -7.31 -6.41
N VAL A 38 -6.96 -6.03 -6.72
CA VAL A 38 -7.67 -5.08 -5.85
C VAL A 38 -9.12 -5.54 -5.61
N ASP A 39 -9.86 -5.88 -6.66
CA ASP A 39 -11.23 -6.39 -6.57
C ASP A 39 -11.31 -7.67 -5.73
N ARG A 40 -10.31 -8.55 -5.84
CA ARG A 40 -10.22 -9.78 -5.04
C ARG A 40 -10.00 -9.45 -3.57
N ILE A 41 -9.03 -8.60 -3.24
CA ILE A 41 -8.69 -8.24 -1.86
C ILE A 41 -9.84 -7.46 -1.22
N ILE A 42 -10.55 -6.58 -1.94
CA ILE A 42 -11.76 -5.90 -1.43
C ILE A 42 -12.87 -6.90 -1.06
N LYS A 43 -13.01 -8.00 -1.83
CA LYS A 43 -13.97 -9.07 -1.51
C LYS A 43 -13.52 -9.91 -0.32
N GLU A 44 -12.23 -10.25 -0.24
CA GLU A 44 -11.66 -11.08 0.83
C GLU A 44 -11.49 -10.33 2.16
N VAL A 45 -11.27 -9.02 2.11
CA VAL A 45 -10.98 -8.16 3.28
C VAL A 45 -12.08 -7.10 3.43
N PRO A 46 -13.09 -7.33 4.29
CA PRO A 46 -14.23 -6.41 4.44
C PRO A 46 -13.84 -4.98 4.82
N LYS A 47 -12.73 -4.80 5.53
CA LYS A 47 -12.19 -3.48 5.93
C LYS A 47 -11.78 -2.62 4.73
N LEU A 48 -11.46 -3.25 3.59
CA LEU A 48 -11.10 -2.57 2.35
C LEU A 48 -12.30 -2.20 1.49
N LYS A 49 -13.54 -2.41 1.95
CA LYS A 49 -14.73 -1.97 1.21
C LYS A 49 -14.72 -0.48 0.87
N GLY A 50 -14.05 0.36 1.66
CA GLY A 50 -13.88 1.79 1.37
C GLY A 50 -13.02 2.09 0.14
N LEU A 51 -12.26 1.11 -0.38
CA LEU A 51 -11.57 1.24 -1.67
C LEU A 51 -12.52 1.16 -2.87
N LYS A 52 -13.78 0.71 -2.70
CA LYS A 52 -14.76 0.66 -3.80
C LYS A 52 -15.09 2.03 -4.36
N ASP A 53 -15.04 3.07 -3.52
CA ASP A 53 -15.32 4.45 -3.91
C ASP A 53 -14.08 5.16 -4.49
N ALA A 54 -12.90 4.53 -4.40
CA ALA A 54 -11.68 5.05 -4.98
C ALA A 54 -11.54 4.64 -6.46
N ASP A 55 -10.93 5.51 -7.25
CA ASP A 55 -10.55 5.17 -8.63
C ASP A 55 -9.39 4.15 -8.63
N THR A 56 -9.78 2.87 -8.54
CA THR A 56 -8.89 1.70 -8.59
C THR A 56 -8.76 1.12 -9.99
N SER A 57 -9.20 1.87 -11.01
CA SER A 57 -9.27 1.39 -12.40
C SER A 57 -7.90 0.94 -12.95
N GLU A 58 -6.84 1.59 -12.50
CA GLU A 58 -5.45 1.28 -12.88
C GLU A 58 -4.73 0.39 -11.84
N GLY A 59 -5.43 -0.09 -10.81
CA GLY A 59 -4.86 -0.81 -9.69
C GLY A 59 -4.46 0.08 -8.52
N LEU A 60 -3.70 -0.47 -7.58
CA LEU A 60 -3.22 0.20 -6.37
C LEU A 60 -1.80 -0.25 -6.01
N ILE A 61 -1.03 0.60 -5.36
CA ILE A 61 0.25 0.21 -4.78
C ILE A 61 0.04 -0.05 -3.29
N SER A 62 0.21 -1.30 -2.87
CA SER A 62 0.19 -1.71 -1.47
C SER A 62 1.58 -1.55 -0.88
N VAL A 63 1.71 -0.73 0.16
CA VAL A 63 2.93 -0.57 0.94
C VAL A 63 2.65 -1.08 2.34
N LYS A 64 3.35 -2.15 2.74
CA LYS A 64 3.21 -2.78 4.06
C LYS A 64 4.46 -2.53 4.89
N ALA A 65 4.31 -1.91 6.05
CA ALA A 65 5.36 -1.80 7.05
C ALA A 65 5.19 -2.91 8.08
N MET A 66 6.18 -3.79 8.18
CA MET A 66 6.23 -4.88 9.16
C MET A 66 7.27 -4.53 10.21
N LYS A 67 6.85 -4.27 11.46
CA LYS A 67 7.78 -4.13 12.57
C LYS A 67 8.36 -5.51 12.89
N THR A 68 9.67 -5.65 12.74
CA THR A 68 10.36 -6.90 13.11
C THR A 68 10.81 -6.76 14.55
N THR A 69 9.99 -7.18 15.50
CA THR A 69 10.38 -7.26 16.91
C THR A 69 10.57 -8.73 17.27
N ILE A 70 11.78 -9.11 17.71
CA ILE A 70 12.11 -10.48 18.08
C ILE A 70 11.12 -10.94 19.17
N GLY A 71 10.31 -11.96 18.85
CA GLY A 71 9.40 -12.60 19.81
C GLY A 71 8.00 -12.00 19.94
N ILE A 72 7.61 -10.99 19.15
CA ILE A 72 6.24 -10.47 19.11
C ILE A 72 5.62 -10.83 17.75
N PRO A 73 4.46 -11.51 17.70
CA PRO A 73 3.77 -11.75 16.44
C PRO A 73 3.47 -10.42 15.74
N GLU A 74 3.48 -10.44 14.41
CA GLU A 74 3.39 -9.30 13.46
C GLU A 74 2.06 -8.49 13.56
N ASP A 75 1.60 -8.14 14.75
CA ASP A 75 0.30 -7.48 14.97
C ASP A 75 0.26 -6.03 14.48
N SER A 76 1.42 -5.41 14.23
CA SER A 76 1.52 -4.05 13.69
C SER A 76 1.98 -4.04 12.24
N VAL A 77 1.26 -4.75 11.36
CA VAL A 77 1.39 -4.51 9.91
C VAL A 77 0.55 -3.30 9.55
N LYS A 78 1.19 -2.12 9.48
CA LYS A 78 0.54 -0.95 8.88
C LYS A 78 0.56 -1.09 7.36
N THR A 79 -0.57 -0.88 6.73
CA THR A 79 -0.69 -0.96 5.26
C THR A 79 -1.25 0.34 4.71
N VAL A 80 -0.53 0.97 3.79
CA VAL A 80 -1.05 2.10 3.02
C VAL A 80 -1.22 1.69 1.56
N TYR A 81 -2.34 2.10 0.98
CA TYR A 81 -2.67 1.92 -0.43
C TYR A 81 -2.53 3.25 -1.14
N LEU A 82 -1.71 3.28 -2.19
CA LEU A 82 -1.44 4.48 -2.98
C LEU A 82 -2.02 4.35 -4.39
N ASN A 83 -2.49 5.46 -4.94
CA ASN A 83 -2.88 5.52 -6.34
C ASN A 83 -1.61 5.46 -7.22
N PRO A 84 -1.48 4.51 -8.17
CA PRO A 84 -0.25 4.36 -8.96
C PRO A 84 0.04 5.55 -9.88
N LYS A 85 -0.98 6.33 -10.24
CA LYS A 85 -0.88 7.47 -11.14
C LYS A 85 -0.52 8.76 -10.40
N THR A 86 -1.19 9.04 -9.29
CA THR A 86 -0.99 10.28 -8.51
C THR A 86 -0.01 10.11 -7.33
N GLY A 87 0.20 8.87 -6.88
CA GLY A 87 0.99 8.53 -5.70
C GLY A 87 0.31 8.90 -4.37
N GLU A 88 -0.92 9.41 -4.42
CA GLU A 88 -1.67 9.83 -3.23
C GLU A 88 -2.18 8.63 -2.42
N VAL A 89 -2.33 8.83 -1.10
CA VAL A 89 -2.92 7.84 -0.21
C VAL A 89 -4.41 7.71 -0.51
N VAL A 90 -4.81 6.50 -0.87
CA VAL A 90 -6.21 6.12 -1.07
C VAL A 90 -6.79 5.58 0.24
N MET A 91 -5.99 4.85 1.02
CA MET A 91 -6.39 4.30 2.32
C MET A 91 -5.18 3.94 3.18
N GLU A 92 -5.28 4.11 4.49
CA GLU A 92 -4.32 3.65 5.50
C GLU A 92 -5.02 2.71 6.49
N LEU A 93 -4.39 1.57 6.80
CA LEU A 93 -4.83 0.55 7.77
C LEU A 93 -3.77 0.30 8.84
#